data_AF-A0A1V3J3F4-F1
#
_entry.id   AF-A0A1V3J3F4-F1
#
_cell.length_a   1.000
_cell.length_b   1.000
_cell.length_c   1.000
_cell.angle_alpha   90.00
_cell.angle_beta   90.00
_cell.angle_gamma   90.00
#
_symmetry.space_group_name_H-M   'P 1'
#
loop_
_entity.id
_entity.type
_entity.pdbx_description
1 polymer ?
#
loop_
_entity_poly.entity_id
_entity_poly.type
_entity_poly.pdbx_seq_one_letter_code
_entity_poly.pdbx_strand_id
1 'polypeptide(L)'
;MFTRFESAIKLTALFLILGLCFWLRVQHNTILELRAENQTQAQTIAKQSAVISQLKLEAEENQRLTLELSKQETESRNKANEVIKSISTQEKSSDAYNSNAPRSVIDFLRQE
;
A
#
# COMPACT_ATOMS: atom_id res chain seq x y z
N MET A 1 18.22 65.89 -45.41
CA MET A 1 18.54 65.47 -44.03
C MET A 1 17.30 64.92 -43.31
N PHE A 2 16.17 65.64 -43.31
CA PHE A 2 14.90 65.24 -42.68
C PHE A 2 14.32 63.89 -43.13
N THR A 3 14.36 63.56 -44.42
CA THR A 3 13.83 62.27 -44.93
C THR A 3 14.58 61.04 -44.40
N ARG A 4 15.88 61.17 -44.11
CA ARG A 4 16.66 60.07 -43.52
C ARG A 4 16.32 59.84 -42.04
N PHE A 5 15.97 60.90 -41.31
CA PHE A 5 15.51 60.81 -39.92
C PHE A 5 14.15 60.12 -39.81
N GLU A 6 13.18 60.45 -40.69
CA GLU A 6 11.89 59.77 -40.71
C GLU A 6 12.01 58.27 -41.03
N SER A 7 12.84 57.91 -42.01
CA SER A 7 13.10 56.49 -42.33
C SER A 7 13.74 55.75 -41.16
N ALA A 8 14.68 56.36 -40.44
CA ALA A 8 15.30 55.75 -39.27
C ALA A 8 14.28 55.50 -38.13
N ILE A 9 13.40 56.46 -37.86
CA ILE A 9 12.34 56.31 -36.84
C ILE A 9 11.36 55.19 -37.21
N LYS A 10 10.92 55.13 -38.48
CA LYS A 10 10.03 54.07 -38.97
C LYS A 10 10.68 52.69 -38.87
N LEU A 11 11.98 52.59 -39.16
CA LEU A 11 12.74 51.35 -39.06
C LEU A 11 12.87 50.88 -37.60
N THR A 12 13.21 51.79 -36.68
CA THR A 12 13.29 51.49 -35.24
C THR A 12 11.94 51.06 -34.69
N ALA A 13 10.85 51.75 -35.06
CA ALA A 13 9.50 51.36 -34.66
C ALA A 13 9.13 49.97 -35.19
N LEU A 14 9.50 49.65 -36.43
CA LEU A 14 9.28 48.32 -37.01
C LEU A 14 10.02 47.24 -36.23
N PHE A 15 11.28 47.44 -35.87
CA PHE A 15 12.04 46.47 -35.06
C PHE A 15 11.44 46.28 -33.66
N LEU A 16 10.96 47.35 -33.01
CA LEU A 16 10.29 47.25 -31.73
C LEU A 16 8.98 46.45 -31.82
N ILE A 17 8.16 46.70 -32.85
CA ILE A 17 6.92 45.96 -33.08
C ILE A 17 7.22 44.47 -33.33
N LEU A 18 8.22 44.16 -34.17
CA LEU A 18 8.61 42.77 -34.43
C LEU A 18 9.13 42.06 -33.18
N GLY A 19 9.94 42.74 -32.36
CA GLY A 19 10.42 42.21 -31.08
C GLY A 19 9.27 41.90 -30.12
N LEU A 20 8.31 42.81 -30.00
CA LEU A 20 7.12 42.61 -29.16
C LEU A 20 6.24 41.46 -29.67
N CYS A 21 6.03 41.37 -30.99
CA CYS A 21 5.26 40.26 -31.59
C CYS A 21 5.94 38.91 -31.35
N PHE A 22 7.27 38.83 -31.47
CA PHE A 22 8.02 37.62 -31.19
C PHE A 22 7.90 37.22 -29.71
N TRP A 23 8.06 38.18 -28.80
CA TRP A 23 7.94 37.95 -27.36
C TRP A 23 6.55 37.45 -26.96
N LEU A 24 5.49 38.09 -27.47
CA LEU A 24 4.10 37.68 -27.21
C LEU A 24 3.83 36.26 -27.72
N ARG A 25 4.38 35.88 -28.88
CA ARG A 25 4.24 34.51 -29.40
C ARG A 25 4.92 33.49 -28.48
N VAL A 26 6.14 33.76 -28.03
CA VAL A 26 6.86 32.87 -27.09
C VAL A 26 6.05 32.72 -25.81
N GLN A 27 5.61 33.83 -25.22
CA GLN A 27 4.83 33.84 -24.00
C GLN A 27 3.50 33.08 -24.16
N HIS A 28 2.81 33.26 -25.29
CA HIS A 28 1.56 32.56 -25.58
C HIS A 28 1.76 31.04 -25.65
N ASN A 29 2.81 30.58 -26.34
CA ASN A 29 3.12 29.15 -26.44
C ASN A 29 3.44 28.54 -25.08
N THR A 30 4.24 29.22 -24.26
CA THR A 30 4.56 28.76 -22.89
C THR A 30 3.30 28.68 -22.02
N ILE A 31 2.40 29.66 -22.09
CA ILE A 31 1.14 29.61 -21.33
C ILE A 31 0.25 28.44 -21.77
N LEU A 32 0.18 28.18 -23.08
CA LEU A 32 -0.58 27.04 -23.61
C LEU A 32 0.00 25.70 -23.11
N GLU A 33 1.31 25.55 -23.14
CA GLU A 33 2.01 24.35 -22.65
C GLU A 33 1.76 24.15 -21.16
N LEU A 34 1.99 25.18 -20.34
CA LEU A 34 1.73 25.11 -18.89
C LEU A 34 0.27 24.78 -18.59
N ARG A 35 -0.68 25.31 -19.37
CA ARG A 35 -2.10 25.02 -19.19
C ARG A 35 -2.43 23.57 -19.55
N ALA A 36 -1.86 23.05 -20.62
CA ALA A 36 -2.02 21.65 -21.02
C ALA A 36 -1.40 20.69 -19.98
N GLU A 37 -0.21 21.03 -19.48
CA GLU A 37 0.46 20.25 -18.43
C GLU A 37 -0.35 20.28 -17.13
N ASN A 38 -0.82 21.46 -16.70
CA ASN A 38 -1.63 21.60 -15.50
C ASN A 38 -2.95 20.81 -15.59
N GLN A 39 -3.61 20.81 -16.76
CA GLN A 39 -4.79 19.98 -16.99
C GLN A 39 -4.47 18.49 -16.89
N THR A 40 -3.33 18.06 -17.45
CA THR A 40 -2.88 16.66 -17.39
C THR A 40 -2.54 16.24 -15.96
N GLN A 41 -1.86 17.12 -15.21
CA GLN A 41 -1.56 16.92 -13.80
C GLN A 41 -2.85 16.83 -12.97
N ALA A 42 -3.82 17.73 -13.19
CA ALA A 42 -5.10 17.71 -12.49
C ALA A 42 -5.89 16.40 -12.74
N GLN A 43 -5.93 15.92 -13.99
CA GLN A 43 -6.53 14.63 -14.31
C GLN A 43 -5.79 13.46 -13.64
N THR A 44 -4.47 13.52 -13.59
CA THR A 44 -3.64 12.49 -12.93
C THR A 44 -3.89 12.46 -11.43
N ILE A 45 -3.94 13.63 -10.78
CA ILE A 45 -4.26 13.76 -9.35
C ILE A 45 -5.66 13.20 -9.07
N ALA A 46 -6.65 13.51 -9.91
CA ALA A 46 -8.00 12.97 -9.74
C ALA A 46 -8.03 11.43 -9.84
N LYS A 47 -7.33 10.86 -10.83
CA LYS A 47 -7.20 9.40 -10.97
C LYS A 47 -6.49 8.77 -9.79
N GLN A 48 -5.37 9.34 -9.36
CA GLN A 48 -4.60 8.84 -8.21
C GLN A 48 -5.39 8.94 -6.92
N SER A 49 -6.13 10.04 -6.70
CA SER A 49 -6.99 10.21 -5.54
C SER A 49 -8.10 9.14 -5.49
N ALA A 50 -8.73 8.83 -6.63
CA ALA A 50 -9.73 7.76 -6.70
C ALA A 50 -9.13 6.39 -6.37
N VAL A 51 -7.93 6.08 -6.89
CA VAL A 51 -7.21 4.83 -6.59
C VAL A 51 -6.84 4.74 -5.11
N ILE A 52 -6.30 5.81 -4.53
CA ILE A 52 -5.95 5.85 -3.10
C ILE A 52 -7.18 5.63 -2.22
N SER A 53 -8.32 6.22 -2.58
CA SER A 53 -9.57 6.00 -1.85
C SER A 53 -10.01 4.55 -1.90
N GLN A 54 -9.91 3.88 -3.06
CA GLN A 54 -10.23 2.46 -3.19
C GLN A 54 -9.27 1.59 -2.39
N LEU A 55 -7.95 1.80 -2.52
CA LEU A 55 -6.95 1.06 -1.77
C LEU A 55 -7.12 1.20 -0.26
N LYS A 56 -7.56 2.37 0.22
CA LYS A 56 -7.83 2.58 1.64
C LYS A 56 -9.01 1.74 2.13
N LEU A 57 -10.08 1.65 1.34
CA LEU A 57 -11.24 0.81 1.67
C LEU A 57 -10.85 -0.68 1.68
N GLU A 58 -10.10 -1.11 0.68
CA GLU A 58 -9.60 -2.50 0.58
C GLU A 58 -8.67 -2.85 1.74
N ALA A 59 -7.79 -1.93 2.15
CA ALA A 59 -6.92 -2.13 3.31
C ALA A 59 -7.70 -2.27 4.61
N GLU A 60 -8.76 -1.47 4.81
CA GLU A 60 -9.63 -1.57 5.98
C GLU A 60 -10.38 -2.91 6.00
N GLU A 61 -10.91 -3.35 4.86
CA GLU A 61 -11.56 -4.66 4.72
C GLU A 61 -10.59 -5.80 5.02
N ASN A 62 -9.40 -5.79 4.42
CA ASN A 62 -8.36 -6.80 4.65
C ASN A 62 -7.93 -6.85 6.12
N GLN A 63 -7.84 -5.71 6.80
CA GLN A 63 -7.56 -5.66 8.24
C GLN A 63 -8.67 -6.34 9.04
N ARG A 64 -9.94 -6.12 8.71
CA ARG A 64 -11.08 -6.78 9.37
C ARG A 64 -11.07 -8.28 9.14
N LEU A 65 -10.87 -8.73 7.90
CA LEU A 65 -10.77 -10.14 7.55
C LEU A 65 -9.61 -10.82 8.28
N THR A 66 -8.45 -10.17 8.35
CA THR A 66 -7.27 -10.70 9.06
C THR A 66 -7.56 -10.88 10.56
N LEU A 67 -8.25 -9.92 11.18
CA LEU A 67 -8.62 -10.00 12.59
C LEU A 67 -9.61 -11.13 12.84
N GLU A 68 -10.60 -11.30 11.96
CA GLU A 68 -11.58 -12.38 12.06
C GLU A 68 -10.92 -13.76 11.87
N LEU A 69 -10.06 -13.90 10.87
CA LEU A 69 -9.28 -15.13 10.65
C LEU A 69 -8.39 -15.44 11.85
N SER A 70 -7.70 -14.45 12.41
CA SER A 70 -6.87 -14.63 13.60
C SER A 70 -7.68 -15.08 14.82
N LYS A 71 -8.89 -14.54 14.99
CA LYS A 71 -9.81 -14.95 16.05
C LYS A 71 -10.26 -16.40 15.86
N GLN A 72 -10.66 -16.77 14.63
CA GLN A 72 -11.07 -18.12 14.29
C GLN A 72 -9.92 -19.13 14.46
N GLU A 73 -8.70 -18.78 14.04
CA GLU A 73 -7.50 -19.59 14.24
C GLU A 73 -7.25 -19.81 15.74
N THR A 74 -7.30 -18.74 16.53
CA THR A 74 -7.09 -18.82 17.99
C THR A 74 -8.13 -19.71 18.65
N GLU A 75 -9.41 -19.58 18.28
CA GLU A 75 -10.48 -20.44 18.78
C GLU A 75 -10.25 -21.91 18.40
N SER A 76 -9.86 -22.18 17.15
CA SER A 76 -9.55 -23.53 16.69
C SER A 76 -8.36 -24.13 17.44
N ARG A 77 -7.31 -23.34 17.67
CA ARG A 77 -6.12 -23.77 18.44
C ARG A 77 -6.46 -24.03 19.89
N ASN A 78 -7.30 -23.20 20.51
CA ASN A 78 -7.77 -23.41 21.88
C ASN A 78 -8.57 -24.71 21.99
N LYS A 79 -9.53 -24.96 21.09
CA LYS A 79 -10.30 -26.22 21.05
C LYS A 79 -9.38 -27.42 20.87
N ALA A 80 -8.41 -27.35 19.96
CA ALA A 80 -7.44 -28.43 19.77
C ALA A 80 -6.60 -28.68 21.04
N ASN A 81 -6.17 -27.61 21.73
CA ASN A 81 -5.40 -27.73 22.96
C ASN A 81 -6.23 -28.29 24.12
N GLU A 82 -7.50 -27.91 24.22
CA GLU A 82 -8.45 -28.50 25.17
C GLU A 82 -8.62 -30.00 24.96
N VAL A 83 -8.77 -30.43 23.70
CA VAL A 83 -8.84 -31.86 23.35
C VAL A 83 -7.57 -32.59 23.76
N ILE A 84 -6.39 -32.07 23.41
CA ILE A 84 -5.10 -32.68 23.79
C ILE A 84 -4.98 -32.80 25.32
N LYS A 85 -5.33 -31.74 26.05
CA LYS A 85 -5.31 -31.74 27.51
C LYS A 85 -6.29 -32.78 28.07
N SER A 86 -7.49 -32.87 27.51
CA SER A 86 -8.50 -33.85 27.93
C SER A 86 -8.02 -35.29 27.77
N ILE A 87 -7.36 -35.61 26.64
CA ILE A 87 -6.76 -36.94 26.40
C ILE A 87 -5.69 -37.22 27.44
N SER A 88 -4.78 -36.27 27.70
CA SER A 88 -3.74 -36.46 28.71
C SER A 88 -4.32 -36.70 30.12
N THR A 89 -5.40 -35.98 30.49
CA THR A 89 -6.08 -36.21 31.76
C THR A 89 -6.75 -37.58 31.79
N GLN A 90 -7.43 -37.97 30.71
CA GLN A 90 -8.10 -39.26 30.58
C GLN A 90 -7.11 -40.43 30.70
N GLU A 91 -6.00 -40.39 29.98
CA GLU A 91 -4.94 -41.41 30.03
C GLU A 91 -4.38 -41.56 31.45
N LYS A 92 -4.05 -40.44 32.11
CA LYS A 92 -3.54 -40.43 33.49
C LYS A 92 -4.57 -40.91 34.52
N SER A 93 -5.85 -40.76 34.22
CA SER A 93 -6.93 -41.27 35.07
C SER A 93 -7.28 -42.73 34.80
N SER A 94 -6.74 -43.35 33.74
CA SER A 94 -7.03 -44.75 33.43
C SER A 94 -6.41 -45.70 34.46
N ASP A 95 -7.08 -46.81 34.70
CA ASP A 95 -6.59 -47.86 35.59
C ASP A 95 -5.26 -48.45 35.08
N ALA A 96 -5.10 -48.55 33.76
CA ALA A 96 -3.88 -49.06 33.14
C ALA A 96 -2.66 -48.19 33.46
N TYR A 97 -2.81 -46.86 33.53
CA TYR A 97 -1.73 -45.94 33.90
C TYR A 97 -1.38 -46.02 35.39
N ASN A 98 -2.36 -46.28 36.26
CA ASN A 98 -2.16 -46.35 37.71
C ASN A 98 -1.90 -47.77 38.24
N SER A 99 -1.90 -48.77 37.37
CA SER A 99 -1.66 -50.16 37.75
C SER A 99 -0.17 -50.45 37.92
N ASN A 100 0.16 -51.34 38.86
CA ASN A 100 1.54 -51.78 39.08
C ASN A 100 2.10 -52.47 37.84
N ALA A 101 3.39 -52.23 37.56
CA ALA A 101 4.09 -52.90 36.48
C ALA A 101 4.16 -54.42 36.71
N PRO A 102 4.08 -55.25 35.65
CA PRO A 102 4.19 -56.70 35.75
C PRO A 102 5.50 -57.12 36.44
N ARG A 103 5.44 -58.15 37.28
CA ARG A 103 6.60 -58.66 38.04
C ARG A 103 7.80 -58.99 37.13
N SER A 104 7.55 -59.52 35.93
CA SER A 104 8.60 -59.81 34.95
C SER A 104 9.43 -58.59 34.54
N VAL A 105 8.82 -57.40 34.46
CA VAL A 105 9.50 -56.15 34.11
C VAL A 105 10.27 -55.61 35.31
N ILE A 106 9.67 -55.70 36.51
CA ILE A 106 10.31 -55.29 37.75
C ILE A 106 11.57 -56.12 38.04
N ASP A 107 11.49 -57.44 37.86
CA ASP A 107 12.61 -58.34 38.12
C ASP A 107 13.75 -58.16 37.11
N PHE A 108 13.42 -57.86 35.84
CA PHE A 108 14.39 -57.48 34.82
C PHE A 108 15.14 -56.19 35.18
N LEU A 109 14.43 -55.14 35.60
CA LEU A 109 15.05 -53.85 35.99
C LEU A 109 15.89 -53.92 37.27
N ARG A 110 15.68 -54.93 38.12
CA ARG A 110 16.37 -55.11 39.41
C ARG A 110 17.62 -55.98 39.30
N GLN A 111 17.89 -56.56 38.13
CA GLN A 111 19.04 -57.42 37.85
C GLN A 111 20.22 -56.69 37.16
N GLU A 112 20.05 -55.39 36.86
CA GLU A 112 21.14 -54.45 36.54
C GLU A 112 21.66 -53.77 37.82
#